data_AF-A0A9N8ERA2-F1
#
_entry.id   AF-A0A9N8ERA2-F1
#
_cell.length_a   1.000
_cell.length_b   1.000
_cell.length_c   1.000
_cell.angle_alpha   90.00
_cell.angle_beta   90.00
_cell.angle_gamma   90.00
#
_symmetry.space_group_name_H-M   'P 1'
#
loop_
_entity.id
_entity.type
_entity.pdbx_description
1 polymer ?
#
loop_
_entity_poly.entity_id
_entity_poly.type
_entity_poly.pdbx_seq_one_letter_code
_entity_poly.pdbx_strand_id
1 'polypeptide(L)'
;MMMLRSLTVCSLLTAVSGYVHNDPPRDKTRPHNAGDGAQGAQQRTQGQTNQDPQRPQQQQRPQSAATTAGSAVNANKQMPPFPHFRFISWDKMSENVRHHAHKVGYQEKNWNKPGAHNLERLSFDDIHANHIQVYDELMAMGFEAGSQWDCYINHYRALDWANLGAHQQDYQVLGWTQALWDDGEEEAETEGGYWTDMTPQQQIAASNLCYTQEMWDDVVLPLWGQDDGKGGETDQDENNNSNHNLPQKQVDQKQDVYDTIYDEQDRTPDTIPIGPNTAHNSRGVETPFFRYNAWSDLSADVKKLAHQADYNGKTWNSLDTEKMDFETIGEEDPEIHVALVQLGFTAKVWDCYMIHYRSYEWGELKDAGVQQYYATLGWTEDSWNDEADPPATDGAYWPDLSQEQQDAAYELCYFRETWDEVSMQFWPRTTVNSPVEYAKDYAKTHPASASGAVVITITVLIGLLFCCACCCKFLFFPSTPQVTTASRKDLEMYRYDERDIHAQVYRDDPAIITDDSNSAKFTDAVEDFAINNKASIV
;
A
#
# COMPACT_ATOMS: atom_id res chain seq x y z
N MET A 1 -3.55 -2.85 1.91
CA MET A 1 -2.09 -2.98 2.12
C MET A 1 -1.75 -4.37 1.62
N MET A 2 -1.55 -4.54 0.30
CA MET A 2 -1.36 -5.86 -0.31
C MET A 2 0.13 -6.18 -0.48
N MET A 3 0.56 -7.35 -0.03
CA MET A 3 1.84 -7.93 -0.45
C MET A 3 1.80 -9.45 -0.45
N LEU A 4 1.95 -10.02 -1.65
CA LEU A 4 2.36 -11.39 -1.89
C LEU A 4 3.73 -11.66 -1.26
N ARG A 5 3.84 -12.75 -0.50
CA ARG A 5 5.10 -13.31 0.00
C ARG A 5 5.64 -14.36 -0.99
N SER A 6 6.72 -14.06 -1.70
CA SER A 6 7.56 -15.08 -2.35
C SER A 6 8.78 -15.41 -1.48
N LEU A 7 8.67 -16.45 -0.67
CA LEU A 7 9.81 -17.05 0.04
C LEU A 7 10.44 -18.15 -0.83
N THR A 8 11.55 -17.83 -1.51
CA THR A 8 12.49 -18.86 -2.00
C THR A 8 13.75 -18.81 -1.15
N VAL A 9 13.85 -19.75 -0.21
CA VAL A 9 15.06 -19.99 0.60
C VAL A 9 16.13 -20.61 -0.31
N CYS A 10 17.10 -19.79 -0.74
CA CYS A 10 18.29 -20.25 -1.43
C CYS A 10 19.32 -20.73 -0.40
N SER A 11 19.57 -22.03 -0.36
CA SER A 11 20.72 -22.63 0.33
C SER A 11 21.97 -22.44 -0.54
N LEU A 12 22.93 -21.61 -0.12
CA LEU A 12 24.24 -21.55 -0.76
C LEU A 12 25.39 -21.76 0.24
N LEU A 13 26.17 -22.77 -0.13
CA LEU A 13 27.36 -23.33 0.49
C LEU A 13 28.44 -22.31 0.86
N THR A 14 28.97 -22.47 2.07
CA THR A 14 30.30 -22.01 2.50
C THR A 14 31.40 -22.52 1.57
N ALA A 15 32.12 -21.59 0.92
CA ALA A 15 33.47 -21.82 0.42
C ALA A 15 34.44 -20.91 1.17
N VAL A 16 35.25 -21.52 2.04
CA VAL A 16 36.29 -20.87 2.85
C VAL A 16 37.56 -20.69 1.99
N SER A 17 37.97 -19.45 1.80
CA SER A 17 39.36 -19.06 1.46
C SER A 17 39.81 -18.14 2.59
N GLY A 18 40.78 -18.46 3.42
CA GLY A 18 42.14 -18.81 3.04
C GLY A 18 43.07 -17.60 3.23
N TYR A 19 43.03 -16.93 4.39
CA TYR A 19 44.00 -15.88 4.73
C TYR A 19 44.81 -16.27 5.98
N VAL A 20 46.11 -16.45 5.73
CA VAL A 20 47.15 -16.79 6.69
C VAL A 20 47.62 -15.49 7.37
N HIS A 21 47.50 -15.41 8.69
CA HIS A 21 48.24 -14.44 9.49
C HIS A 21 49.17 -15.17 10.45
N ASN A 22 50.45 -14.85 10.33
CA ASN A 22 51.54 -15.38 11.14
C ASN A 22 51.64 -14.58 12.44
N ASP A 23 51.55 -15.25 13.58
CA ASP A 23 52.04 -14.73 14.86
C ASP A 23 52.93 -15.79 15.58
N PRO A 24 54.04 -15.36 16.22
CA PRO A 24 55.02 -16.24 16.85
C PRO A 24 54.63 -16.72 18.26
N PRO A 25 55.28 -17.77 18.80
CA PRO A 25 54.72 -18.56 19.90
C PRO A 25 54.94 -17.91 21.26
N ARG A 26 53.90 -17.88 22.10
CA ARG A 26 54.04 -17.67 23.55
C ARG A 26 53.78 -18.93 24.35
N ASP A 27 54.82 -19.18 25.12
CA ASP A 27 55.14 -20.13 26.17
C ASP A 27 54.00 -20.69 27.04
N LYS A 28 54.21 -21.94 27.45
CA LYS A 28 53.35 -22.77 28.29
C LYS A 28 53.77 -22.62 29.76
N THR A 29 52.87 -22.14 30.62
CA THR A 29 52.88 -22.55 32.04
C THR A 29 51.47 -22.61 32.61
N ARG A 30 51.03 -23.85 32.87
CA ARG A 30 49.96 -24.24 33.81
C ARG A 30 50.49 -24.02 35.25
N PRO A 31 49.64 -23.82 36.26
CA PRO A 31 49.24 -24.98 37.06
C PRO A 31 47.80 -24.98 37.62
N HIS A 32 47.48 -26.16 38.12
CA HIS A 32 46.28 -26.68 38.79
C HIS A 32 45.72 -25.89 39.99
N ASN A 33 44.39 -25.98 40.16
CA ASN A 33 43.65 -26.31 41.41
C ASN A 33 42.19 -26.59 40.98
N ALA A 34 41.54 -27.75 41.20
CA ALA A 34 41.26 -28.53 42.42
C ALA A 34 40.36 -27.80 43.42
N GLY A 35 39.09 -28.22 43.49
CA GLY A 35 38.09 -27.75 44.45
C GLY A 35 36.77 -28.52 44.30
N ASP A 36 36.58 -29.51 45.17
CA ASP A 36 35.46 -30.45 45.28
C ASP A 36 34.17 -29.87 45.89
N GLY A 37 33.06 -30.60 45.67
CA GLY A 37 31.89 -30.66 46.57
C GLY A 37 30.62 -29.98 46.01
N ALA A 38 29.40 -30.52 46.09
CA ALA A 38 28.90 -31.68 46.81
C ALA A 38 27.56 -32.14 46.18
N GLN A 39 27.27 -33.43 46.38
CA GLN A 39 26.04 -34.13 46.03
C GLN A 39 24.93 -33.87 47.06
N GLY A 40 23.67 -33.85 46.61
CA GLY A 40 22.47 -34.00 47.44
C GLY A 40 21.28 -34.27 46.52
N ALA A 41 20.89 -35.53 46.31
CA ALA A 41 19.99 -36.35 47.15
C ALA A 41 18.55 -36.34 46.62
N GLN A 42 18.17 -37.52 46.14
CA GLN A 42 16.84 -37.96 45.73
C GLN A 42 15.82 -37.80 46.87
N GLN A 43 14.56 -37.55 46.53
CA GLN A 43 13.44 -38.22 47.21
C GLN A 43 12.22 -38.36 46.29
N ARG A 44 11.73 -39.60 46.26
CA ARG A 44 10.48 -40.09 45.69
C ARG A 44 9.30 -39.68 46.56
N THR A 45 8.14 -39.47 45.95
CA THR A 45 6.89 -40.09 46.43
C THR A 45 5.94 -40.32 45.26
N GLN A 46 5.66 -41.60 45.00
CA GLN A 46 4.53 -42.10 44.23
C GLN A 46 3.32 -42.22 45.15
N GLY A 47 2.12 -41.98 44.62
CA GLY A 47 0.85 -42.35 45.23
C GLY A 47 -0.21 -42.56 44.15
N GLN A 48 -0.46 -43.83 43.80
CA GLN A 48 -1.67 -44.33 43.13
C GLN A 48 -2.86 -44.23 44.14
N THR A 49 -4.15 -44.18 43.82
CA THR A 49 -4.99 -45.11 43.02
C THR A 49 -6.42 -44.58 42.85
N ASN A 50 -7.01 -44.87 41.68
CA ASN A 50 -8.39 -45.31 41.34
C ASN A 50 -9.63 -44.79 42.11
N GLN A 51 -10.67 -44.34 41.38
CA GLN A 51 -11.87 -45.13 41.00
C GLN A 51 -13.01 -44.22 40.47
N ASP A 52 -13.40 -44.46 39.22
CA ASP A 52 -14.75 -44.23 38.63
C ASP A 52 -15.65 -45.43 39.04
N PRO A 53 -16.99 -45.53 38.82
CA PRO A 53 -17.91 -44.65 38.10
C PRO A 53 -19.30 -44.45 38.76
N GLN A 54 -20.15 -43.57 38.21
CA GLN A 54 -21.50 -43.93 37.70
C GLN A 54 -22.38 -42.73 37.33
N ARG A 55 -22.93 -42.85 36.11
CA ARG A 55 -24.08 -42.14 35.53
C ARG A 55 -25.38 -42.86 35.95
N PRO A 56 -26.54 -42.17 36.00
CA PRO A 56 -27.53 -42.42 34.95
C PRO A 56 -28.26 -41.17 34.45
N GLN A 57 -28.86 -41.34 33.27
CA GLN A 57 -29.58 -40.36 32.46
C GLN A 57 -31.04 -40.09 32.91
N GLN A 58 -31.59 -39.00 32.36
CA GLN A 58 -32.99 -38.73 31.95
C GLN A 58 -33.78 -37.75 32.83
N GLN A 59 -34.17 -36.58 32.30
CA GLN A 59 -35.40 -36.37 31.51
C GLN A 59 -35.59 -34.88 31.13
N GLN A 60 -36.13 -34.66 29.94
CA GLN A 60 -36.43 -33.36 29.32
C GLN A 60 -37.81 -32.82 29.76
N ARG A 61 -37.96 -31.49 29.95
CA ARG A 61 -38.94 -30.59 29.28
C ARG A 61 -38.91 -29.14 29.84
N PRO A 62 -39.46 -28.15 29.11
CA PRO A 62 -38.89 -26.81 28.99
C PRO A 62 -39.61 -25.76 29.83
N GLN A 63 -38.88 -24.72 30.25
CA GLN A 63 -39.46 -23.45 30.68
C GLN A 63 -38.68 -22.27 30.08
N SER A 64 -39.26 -21.74 29.00
CA SER A 64 -39.50 -20.31 28.74
C SER A 64 -38.53 -19.28 29.33
N ALA A 65 -37.68 -18.76 28.45
CA ALA A 65 -37.32 -17.36 28.21
C ALA A 65 -37.55 -16.36 29.36
N ALA A 66 -36.45 -16.00 30.02
CA ALA A 66 -36.24 -14.67 30.56
C ALA A 66 -34.85 -14.20 30.09
N THR A 67 -34.86 -13.29 29.13
CA THR A 67 -33.69 -12.60 28.58
C THR A 67 -32.97 -11.86 29.71
N THR A 68 -31.91 -12.46 30.24
CA THR A 68 -30.93 -11.79 31.09
C THR A 68 -29.57 -11.98 30.45
N ALA A 69 -29.40 -11.35 29.29
CA ALA A 69 -28.10 -11.12 28.68
C ALA A 69 -27.76 -9.66 28.94
N GLY A 70 -26.76 -9.43 29.79
CA GLY A 70 -26.30 -8.09 30.12
C GLY A 70 -25.25 -8.14 31.22
N SER A 71 -24.01 -7.89 30.84
CA SER A 71 -22.90 -7.54 31.73
C SER A 71 -22.35 -8.67 32.59
N ALA A 72 -21.83 -9.72 31.96
CA ALA A 72 -20.78 -10.53 32.56
C ALA A 72 -19.42 -10.04 32.03
N VAL A 73 -18.85 -9.07 32.75
CA VAL A 73 -17.41 -8.93 33.01
C VAL A 73 -16.50 -8.92 31.77
N ASN A 74 -16.44 -7.75 31.10
CA ASN A 74 -15.15 -7.29 30.60
C ASN A 74 -14.26 -7.13 31.83
N ALA A 75 -13.40 -8.10 32.11
CA ALA A 75 -12.27 -7.88 33.00
C ALA A 75 -11.58 -6.62 32.47
N ASN A 76 -11.45 -5.60 33.31
CA ASN A 76 -10.96 -4.28 32.93
C ASN A 76 -9.62 -4.46 32.23
N LYS A 77 -9.61 -4.43 30.89
CA LYS A 77 -8.44 -4.68 30.06
C LYS A 77 -7.56 -3.45 30.26
N GLN A 78 -6.66 -3.54 31.22
CA GLN A 78 -5.83 -2.40 31.58
C GLN A 78 -4.87 -2.16 30.42
N MET A 79 -5.08 -1.05 29.71
CA MET A 79 -4.15 -0.61 28.68
C MET A 79 -2.79 -0.31 29.32
N PRO A 80 -1.68 -0.68 28.66
CA PRO A 80 -0.35 -0.25 29.09
C PRO A 80 -0.26 1.28 29.03
N PRO A 81 0.72 1.90 29.73
CA PRO A 81 0.93 3.35 29.66
C PRO A 81 1.19 3.82 28.22
N PHE A 82 0.62 4.95 27.82
CA PHE A 82 0.81 5.50 26.48
C PHE A 82 2.27 5.97 26.28
N PRO A 83 2.99 5.51 25.23
CA PRO A 83 4.38 5.87 24.99
C PRO A 83 4.46 7.23 24.27
N HIS A 84 4.20 8.32 25.01
CA HIS A 84 4.12 9.68 24.46
C HIS A 84 5.29 10.04 23.53
N PHE A 85 6.51 9.63 23.86
CA PHE A 85 7.69 9.98 23.07
C PHE A 85 7.64 9.50 21.62
N ARG A 86 6.95 8.38 21.32
CA ARG A 86 6.84 7.83 19.96
C ARG A 86 5.89 8.64 19.09
N PHE A 87 4.90 9.30 19.69
CA PHE A 87 3.88 10.07 19.00
C PHE A 87 4.18 11.58 19.01
N ILE A 88 5.46 11.93 19.18
CA ILE A 88 5.99 13.29 18.96
C ILE A 88 6.55 13.32 17.54
N SER A 89 6.21 14.36 16.77
CA SER A 89 6.77 14.57 15.44
C SER A 89 8.29 14.69 15.49
N TRP A 90 8.96 14.20 14.45
CA TRP A 90 10.41 14.06 14.38
C TRP A 90 11.17 15.34 14.76
N ASP A 91 10.74 16.47 14.22
CA ASP A 91 11.26 17.82 14.46
C ASP A 91 11.20 18.25 15.94
N LYS A 92 10.16 17.81 16.67
CA LYS A 92 9.92 18.14 18.09
C LYS A 92 10.54 17.16 19.07
N MET A 93 11.04 16.01 18.60
CA MET A 93 11.70 15.02 19.45
C MET A 93 12.99 15.55 20.07
N SER A 94 13.33 15.04 21.26
CA SER A 94 14.66 15.27 21.84
C SER A 94 15.77 14.64 21.01
N GLU A 95 16.96 15.26 21.02
CA GLU A 95 18.16 14.74 20.34
C GLU A 95 18.51 13.31 20.76
N ASN A 96 18.30 12.96 22.03
CA ASN A 96 18.54 11.61 22.53
C ASN A 96 17.64 10.57 21.86
N VAL A 97 16.32 10.82 21.82
CA VAL A 97 15.39 9.88 21.18
C VAL A 97 15.67 9.80 19.68
N ARG A 98 15.93 10.93 19.01
CA ARG A 98 16.25 10.96 17.58
C ARG A 98 17.53 10.18 17.25
N HIS A 99 18.56 10.31 18.08
CA HIS A 99 19.82 9.56 17.94
C HIS A 99 19.59 8.04 18.01
N HIS A 100 18.81 7.58 18.99
CA HIS A 100 18.48 6.16 19.13
C HIS A 100 17.55 5.66 18.01
N ALA A 101 16.58 6.47 17.57
CA ALA A 101 15.68 6.16 16.47
C ALA A 101 16.46 5.93 15.15
N HIS A 102 17.44 6.80 14.85
CA HIS A 102 18.30 6.66 13.67
C HIS A 102 19.07 5.34 13.64
N LYS A 103 19.58 4.87 14.78
CA LYS A 103 20.35 3.62 14.84
C LYS A 103 19.52 2.38 14.51
N VAL A 104 18.19 2.46 14.65
CA VAL A 104 17.28 1.37 14.31
C VAL A 104 16.58 1.58 12.97
N GLY A 105 17.05 2.54 12.16
CA GLY A 105 16.59 2.76 10.79
C GLY A 105 15.45 3.76 10.63
N TYR A 106 14.96 4.36 11.72
CA TYR A 106 13.98 5.43 11.58
C TYR A 106 14.60 6.66 10.91
N GLN A 107 13.81 7.20 10.00
CA GLN A 107 14.01 8.48 9.35
C GLN A 107 12.78 9.33 9.64
N GLU A 108 12.85 10.62 9.34
CA GLU A 108 11.79 11.56 9.64
C GLU A 108 10.42 11.12 9.09
N LYS A 109 10.35 10.79 7.80
CA LYS A 109 9.10 10.38 7.14
C LYS A 109 8.47 9.12 7.75
N ASN A 110 9.25 8.06 7.92
CA ASN A 110 8.74 6.79 8.45
C ASN A 110 8.51 6.80 9.97
N TRP A 111 9.15 7.71 10.71
CA TRP A 111 8.81 7.99 12.10
C TRP A 111 7.47 8.72 12.19
N ASN A 112 7.32 9.78 11.41
CA ASN A 112 6.13 10.62 11.40
C ASN A 112 4.90 9.90 10.83
N LYS A 113 5.05 8.75 10.19
CA LYS A 113 3.94 7.91 9.73
C LYS A 113 3.89 6.61 10.55
N PRO A 114 3.08 6.54 11.62
CA PRO A 114 2.89 5.30 12.37
C PRO A 114 2.52 4.13 11.44
N GLY A 115 3.09 2.96 11.69
CA GLY A 115 2.95 1.76 10.88
C GLY A 115 3.85 1.68 9.63
N ALA A 116 4.55 2.77 9.25
CA ALA A 116 5.35 2.79 8.03
C ALA A 116 6.67 2.02 8.14
N HIS A 117 7.30 2.03 9.31
CA HIS A 117 8.60 1.39 9.48
C HIS A 117 8.47 -0.13 9.65
N ASN A 118 9.34 -0.91 8.98
CA ASN A 118 9.25 -2.38 8.97
C ASN A 118 9.36 -3.01 10.37
N LEU A 119 10.09 -2.39 11.31
CA LEU A 119 10.16 -2.86 12.70
C LEU A 119 8.79 -2.87 13.38
N GLU A 120 7.90 -1.95 13.02
CA GLU A 120 6.57 -1.81 13.63
C GLU A 120 5.63 -2.95 13.24
N ARG A 121 6.06 -3.85 12.35
CA ARG A 121 5.35 -5.09 12.01
C ARG A 121 5.78 -6.27 12.87
N LEU A 122 6.84 -6.12 13.68
CA LEU A 122 7.35 -7.17 14.54
C LEU A 122 6.74 -7.08 15.93
N SER A 123 6.56 -8.24 16.56
CA SER A 123 6.23 -8.31 17.98
C SER A 123 7.45 -7.90 18.79
N PHE A 124 7.22 -7.36 20.00
CA PHE A 124 8.34 -6.99 20.85
C PHE A 124 9.22 -8.19 21.22
N ASP A 125 8.60 -9.36 21.37
CA ASP A 125 9.31 -10.62 21.62
C ASP A 125 10.19 -11.04 20.43
N ASP A 126 9.73 -10.87 19.19
CA ASP A 126 10.53 -11.14 17.99
C ASP A 126 11.70 -10.18 17.86
N ILE A 127 11.49 -8.88 18.16
CA ILE A 127 12.56 -7.89 18.19
C ILE A 127 13.61 -8.29 19.23
N HIS A 128 13.19 -8.67 20.44
CA HIS A 128 14.11 -9.08 21.48
C HIS A 128 14.88 -10.37 21.11
N ALA A 129 14.19 -11.37 20.55
CA ALA A 129 14.78 -12.66 20.23
C ALA A 129 15.76 -12.60 19.04
N ASN A 130 15.44 -11.80 18.01
CA ASN A 130 16.15 -11.81 16.74
C ASN A 130 16.97 -10.54 16.48
N HIS A 131 16.70 -9.45 17.21
CA HIS A 131 17.28 -8.12 16.97
C HIS A 131 17.71 -7.45 18.28
N ILE A 132 18.52 -8.13 19.10
CA ILE A 132 18.92 -7.64 20.45
C ILE A 132 19.48 -6.21 20.46
N GLN A 133 20.21 -5.80 19.42
CA GLN A 133 20.71 -4.44 19.31
C GLN A 133 19.58 -3.42 19.10
N VAL A 134 18.61 -3.75 18.25
CA VAL A 134 17.40 -2.92 18.05
C VAL A 134 16.64 -2.80 19.37
N TYR A 135 16.45 -3.92 20.08
CA TYR A 135 15.81 -3.94 21.39
C TYR A 135 16.48 -2.96 22.38
N ASP A 136 17.80 -3.01 22.52
CA ASP A 136 18.54 -2.13 23.45
C ASP A 136 18.32 -0.64 23.11
N GLU A 137 18.29 -0.29 21.82
CA GLU A 137 18.06 1.09 21.37
C GLU A 137 16.59 1.52 21.57
N LEU A 138 15.61 0.61 21.39
CA LEU A 138 14.20 0.88 21.72
C LEU A 138 14.02 1.16 23.21
N MET A 139 14.64 0.36 24.08
CA MET A 139 14.62 0.60 25.52
C MET A 139 15.28 1.93 25.89
N ALA A 140 16.37 2.30 25.20
CA ALA A 140 17.05 3.57 25.40
C ALA A 140 16.22 4.79 24.96
N MET A 141 15.28 4.62 24.02
CA MET A 141 14.31 5.66 23.66
C MET A 141 13.24 5.89 24.72
N GLY A 142 12.98 4.90 25.59
CA GLY A 142 11.99 4.99 26.67
C GLY A 142 10.80 4.05 26.54
N PHE A 143 10.85 3.03 25.67
CA PHE A 143 9.89 1.93 25.77
C PHE A 143 10.12 1.20 27.10
N GLU A 144 9.08 1.05 27.92
CA GLU A 144 9.19 0.50 29.28
C GLU A 144 8.72 -0.96 29.36
N ALA A 145 7.85 -1.38 28.46
CA ALA A 145 7.32 -2.75 28.43
C ALA A 145 6.97 -3.18 27.01
N GLY A 146 7.13 -4.48 26.72
CA GLY A 146 6.72 -5.05 25.43
C GLY A 146 5.24 -4.86 25.13
N SER A 147 4.41 -4.79 26.18
CA SER A 147 2.99 -4.47 26.02
C SER A 147 2.74 -3.09 25.42
N GLN A 148 3.60 -2.08 25.63
CA GLN A 148 3.42 -0.78 24.97
C GLN A 148 3.65 -0.88 23.47
N TRP A 149 4.69 -1.63 23.06
CA TRP A 149 5.01 -1.84 21.66
C TRP A 149 3.90 -2.62 20.96
N ASP A 150 3.52 -3.78 21.51
CA ASP A 150 2.49 -4.61 20.90
C ASP A 150 1.13 -3.91 20.90
N CYS A 151 0.83 -3.09 21.90
CA CYS A 151 -0.41 -2.31 21.96
C CYS A 151 -0.41 -1.15 20.96
N TYR A 152 0.50 -0.18 21.12
CA TYR A 152 0.40 1.12 20.44
C TYR A 152 1.13 1.18 19.10
N ILE A 153 2.04 0.25 18.81
CA ILE A 153 2.88 0.30 17.61
C ILE A 153 2.39 -0.70 16.57
N ASN A 154 2.32 -1.98 16.93
CA ASN A 154 1.87 -3.02 16.00
C ASN A 154 0.40 -3.43 16.19
N HIS A 155 -0.27 -2.91 17.21
CA HIS A 155 -1.66 -3.21 17.56
C HIS A 155 -1.98 -4.70 17.73
N TYR A 156 -1.00 -5.50 18.13
CA TYR A 156 -1.01 -6.96 18.25
C TYR A 156 -1.06 -7.70 16.90
N ARG A 157 -0.90 -7.00 15.77
CA ARG A 157 -0.91 -7.61 14.42
C ARG A 157 0.25 -8.57 14.16
N ALA A 158 1.33 -8.44 14.94
CA ALA A 158 2.47 -9.33 14.84
C ALA A 158 2.24 -10.69 15.53
N LEU A 159 1.14 -10.85 16.29
CA LEU A 159 0.82 -12.10 16.97
C LEU A 159 0.01 -13.02 16.05
N ASP A 160 0.25 -14.33 16.14
CA ASP A 160 -0.64 -15.31 15.54
C ASP A 160 -2.04 -15.23 16.15
N TRP A 161 -3.08 -15.59 15.38
CA TRP A 161 -4.46 -15.52 15.84
C TRP A 161 -4.64 -16.21 17.19
N ALA A 162 -4.06 -17.40 17.38
CA ALA A 162 -4.15 -18.17 18.63
C ALA A 162 -3.54 -17.47 19.86
N ASN A 163 -2.59 -16.54 19.65
CA ASN A 163 -1.87 -15.83 20.70
C ASN A 163 -2.49 -14.47 21.05
N LEU A 164 -3.46 -13.98 20.27
CA LEU A 164 -4.20 -12.74 20.56
C LEU A 164 -4.98 -12.78 21.89
N GLY A 165 -5.32 -13.98 22.39
CA GLY A 165 -6.05 -14.13 23.65
C GLY A 165 -7.37 -13.35 23.66
N ALA A 166 -7.55 -12.45 24.64
CA ALA A 166 -8.76 -11.63 24.74
C ALA A 166 -8.94 -10.63 23.59
N HIS A 167 -7.86 -10.27 22.88
CA HIS A 167 -7.89 -9.32 21.76
C HIS A 167 -8.60 -9.88 20.53
N GLN A 168 -8.74 -11.21 20.42
CA GLN A 168 -9.51 -11.85 19.33
C GLN A 168 -10.93 -11.31 19.24
N GLN A 169 -11.58 -11.03 20.38
CA GLN A 169 -12.96 -10.55 20.40
C GLN A 169 -13.08 -9.14 19.81
N ASP A 170 -12.13 -8.27 20.12
CA ASP A 170 -12.08 -6.91 19.57
C ASP A 170 -11.85 -6.97 18.04
N TYR A 171 -10.91 -7.81 17.59
CA TYR A 171 -10.67 -8.04 16.16
C TYR A 171 -11.88 -8.63 15.42
N GLN A 172 -12.61 -9.55 16.05
CA GLN A 172 -13.86 -10.08 15.49
C GLN A 172 -14.94 -9.00 15.32
N VAL A 173 -15.02 -8.02 16.24
CA VAL A 173 -15.93 -6.88 16.09
C VAL A 173 -15.52 -5.99 14.90
N LEU A 174 -14.23 -5.90 14.63
CA LEU A 174 -13.68 -5.26 13.43
C LEU A 174 -13.82 -6.12 12.16
N GLY A 175 -14.43 -7.29 12.24
CA GLY A 175 -14.70 -8.16 11.08
C GLY A 175 -13.58 -9.13 10.73
N TRP A 176 -12.51 -9.17 11.52
CA TRP A 176 -11.44 -10.15 11.33
C TRP A 176 -11.92 -11.55 11.71
N THR A 177 -11.48 -12.52 10.93
CA THR A 177 -11.63 -13.94 11.24
C THR A 177 -10.25 -14.58 11.28
N GLN A 178 -10.15 -15.76 11.91
CA GLN A 178 -8.89 -16.52 11.89
C GLN A 178 -8.43 -16.79 10.45
N ALA A 179 -9.35 -17.11 9.54
CA ALA A 179 -8.99 -17.37 8.14
C ALA A 179 -8.36 -16.14 7.49
N LEU A 180 -8.97 -14.96 7.64
CA LEU A 180 -8.41 -13.70 7.12
C LEU A 180 -7.04 -13.39 7.75
N TRP A 181 -6.90 -13.63 9.05
CA TRP A 181 -5.66 -13.38 9.79
C TRP A 181 -4.50 -14.29 9.36
N ASP A 182 -4.78 -15.59 9.19
CA ASP A 182 -3.77 -16.60 8.91
C ASP A 182 -3.38 -16.64 7.41
N ASP A 183 -4.30 -16.28 6.50
CA ASP A 183 -4.06 -16.31 5.03
C ASP A 183 -3.36 -15.04 4.53
N GLY A 184 -3.61 -13.88 5.16
CA GLY A 184 -2.91 -12.62 4.90
C GLY A 184 -3.19 -11.96 3.55
N GLU A 185 -4.04 -12.54 2.70
CA GLU A 185 -4.36 -12.03 1.37
C GLU A 185 -5.58 -11.08 1.37
N GLU A 186 -6.49 -11.23 2.35
CA GLU A 186 -7.70 -10.41 2.48
C GLU A 186 -7.75 -9.68 3.84
N GLU A 187 -7.98 -8.37 3.80
CA GLU A 187 -8.21 -7.55 4.99
C GLU A 187 -9.70 -7.54 5.37
N ALA A 188 -10.00 -7.33 6.65
CA ALA A 188 -11.38 -7.12 7.07
C ALA A 188 -11.96 -5.83 6.46
N GLU A 189 -13.24 -5.82 6.09
CA GLU A 189 -13.88 -4.65 5.44
C GLU A 189 -13.69 -3.33 6.20
N THR A 190 -13.57 -3.38 7.52
CA THR A 190 -13.37 -2.17 8.35
C THR A 190 -12.03 -1.50 8.12
N GLU A 191 -11.00 -2.24 7.73
CA GLU A 191 -9.65 -1.74 7.48
C GLU A 191 -9.62 -0.76 6.30
N GLY A 192 -10.56 -0.89 5.36
CA GLY A 192 -10.69 0.01 4.21
C GLY A 192 -11.44 1.31 4.49
N GLY A 193 -11.96 1.52 5.70
CA GLY A 193 -12.79 2.66 6.08
C GLY A 193 -12.19 3.57 7.15
N TYR A 194 -12.71 4.80 7.26
CA TYR A 194 -12.25 5.76 8.26
C TYR A 194 -12.90 5.54 9.62
N TRP A 195 -12.28 6.08 10.67
CA TRP A 195 -12.79 6.00 12.04
C TRP A 195 -14.24 6.50 12.15
N THR A 196 -14.58 7.56 11.42
CA THR A 196 -15.94 8.13 11.39
C THR A 196 -16.96 7.24 10.68
N ASP A 197 -16.50 6.30 9.85
CA ASP A 197 -17.36 5.34 9.16
C ASP A 197 -17.63 4.09 10.02
N MET A 198 -16.89 3.92 11.11
CA MET A 198 -17.04 2.81 12.05
C MET A 198 -18.28 2.99 12.95
N THR A 199 -18.91 1.87 13.28
CA THR A 199 -19.93 1.83 14.34
C THR A 199 -19.31 2.14 15.71
N PRO A 200 -20.10 2.61 16.70
CA PRO A 200 -19.59 2.83 18.04
C PRO A 200 -18.96 1.58 18.67
N GLN A 201 -19.48 0.38 18.36
CA GLN A 201 -18.91 -0.88 18.84
C GLN A 201 -17.54 -1.16 18.22
N GLN A 202 -17.38 -0.88 16.92
CA GLN A 202 -16.09 -1.00 16.24
C GLN A 202 -15.08 -0.01 16.78
N GLN A 203 -15.47 1.25 17.03
CA GLN A 203 -14.57 2.25 17.63
C GLN A 203 -14.09 1.81 19.02
N ILE A 204 -15.00 1.27 19.87
CA ILE A 204 -14.63 0.71 21.18
C ILE A 204 -13.65 -0.47 21.02
N ALA A 205 -13.90 -1.37 20.08
CA ALA A 205 -13.02 -2.50 19.82
C ALA A 205 -11.63 -2.05 19.35
N ALA A 206 -11.56 -1.08 18.44
CA ALA A 206 -10.30 -0.49 18.00
C ALA A 206 -9.55 0.20 19.15
N SER A 207 -10.24 0.95 20.01
CA SER A 207 -9.65 1.51 21.23
C SER A 207 -9.13 0.45 22.20
N ASN A 208 -9.80 -0.70 22.33
CA ASN A 208 -9.30 -1.84 23.12
C ASN A 208 -8.07 -2.52 22.50
N LEU A 209 -7.80 -2.26 21.22
CA LEU A 209 -6.60 -2.62 20.47
C LEU A 209 -5.62 -1.45 20.38
N CYS A 210 -5.85 -0.41 21.19
CA CYS A 210 -4.98 0.74 21.37
C CYS A 210 -4.88 1.67 20.16
N TYR A 211 -5.81 1.57 19.21
CA TYR A 211 -5.95 2.57 18.17
C TYR A 211 -6.53 3.86 18.75
N THR A 212 -5.97 4.97 18.29
CA THR A 212 -6.61 6.29 18.29
C THR A 212 -7.26 6.52 16.93
N GLN A 213 -8.08 7.58 16.80
CA GLN A 213 -8.61 7.96 15.51
C GLN A 213 -7.48 8.29 14.53
N GLU A 214 -6.47 9.04 14.98
CA GLU A 214 -5.35 9.49 14.17
C GLU A 214 -4.51 8.31 13.66
N MET A 215 -4.27 7.30 14.51
CA MET A 215 -3.60 6.06 14.09
C MET A 215 -4.45 5.27 13.10
N TRP A 216 -5.77 5.18 13.30
CA TRP A 216 -6.65 4.43 12.41
C TRP A 216 -6.78 5.08 11.04
N ASP A 217 -6.87 6.40 10.99
CA ASP A 217 -7.04 7.20 9.78
C ASP A 217 -5.70 7.46 9.05
N ASP A 218 -4.60 6.84 9.51
CA ASP A 218 -3.24 6.99 8.98
C ASP A 218 -2.78 8.47 8.92
N VAL A 219 -3.16 9.25 9.93
CA VAL A 219 -2.73 10.65 10.06
C VAL A 219 -1.25 10.67 10.44
N VAL A 220 -0.42 11.44 9.73
CA VAL A 220 1.00 11.60 10.09
C VAL A 220 1.17 12.51 11.31
N LEU A 221 2.17 12.28 12.16
CA LEU A 221 2.36 12.97 13.45
C LEU A 221 2.40 14.50 13.37
N PRO A 222 3.03 15.15 12.37
CA PRO A 222 2.98 16.60 12.23
C PRO A 222 1.55 17.15 12.09
N LEU A 223 0.62 16.31 11.64
CA LEU A 223 -0.80 16.60 11.48
C LEU A 223 -1.65 16.26 12.71
N TRP A 224 -1.07 15.66 13.75
CA TRP A 224 -1.81 15.41 15.00
C TRP A 224 -2.00 16.76 15.69
N GLY A 225 -3.22 17.03 16.18
CA GLY A 225 -3.50 18.27 16.91
C GLY A 225 -2.47 18.49 18.01
N GLN A 226 -2.19 19.75 18.37
CA GLN A 226 -1.24 20.05 19.45
C GLN A 226 -1.66 19.29 20.71
N ASP A 227 -0.97 18.18 21.01
CA ASP A 227 -1.04 17.53 22.30
C ASP A 227 -0.55 18.58 23.30
N ASP A 228 -1.47 19.10 24.11
CA ASP A 228 -1.16 20.07 25.16
C ASP A 228 -0.35 19.42 26.31
N GLY A 229 0.14 18.20 26.10
CA GLY A 229 0.88 17.39 27.05
C GLY A 229 -0.02 16.79 28.12
N LYS A 230 -1.34 16.89 27.96
CA LYS A 230 -2.34 16.28 28.84
C LYS A 230 -3.04 15.17 28.08
N GLY A 231 -2.33 14.06 27.92
CA GLY A 231 -2.81 12.89 27.20
C GLY A 231 -4.32 12.62 27.39
N GLY A 232 -5.06 12.74 26.30
CA GLY A 232 -6.28 11.96 26.07
C GLY A 232 -7.46 12.13 27.02
N GLU A 233 -7.54 13.17 27.85
CA GLU A 233 -8.84 13.59 28.37
C GLU A 233 -9.52 14.43 27.28
N THR A 234 -10.12 13.73 26.32
CA THR A 234 -11.19 14.34 25.53
C THR A 234 -12.21 14.86 26.53
N ASP A 235 -12.41 16.18 26.57
CA ASP A 235 -13.43 16.81 27.40
C ASP A 235 -14.77 16.13 27.10
N GLN A 236 -15.19 15.20 27.95
CA GLN A 236 -16.47 14.46 27.82
C GLN A 236 -17.69 15.37 28.01
N ASP A 237 -17.49 16.68 28.18
CA ASP A 237 -18.52 17.68 28.43
C ASP A 237 -19.17 18.26 27.14
N GLU A 238 -18.77 17.87 25.94
CA GLU A 238 -19.40 18.37 24.69
C GLU A 238 -20.73 17.66 24.30
N ASN A 239 -21.30 16.81 25.16
CA ASN A 239 -22.46 15.97 24.83
C ASN A 239 -23.83 16.69 24.83
N ASN A 240 -23.88 18.01 24.64
CA ASN A 240 -25.15 18.71 24.43
C ASN A 240 -24.96 19.97 23.60
N ASN A 241 -25.39 19.89 22.33
CA ASN A 241 -25.75 20.99 21.43
C ASN A 241 -24.74 21.38 20.33
N SER A 242 -24.78 20.70 19.17
CA SER A 242 -25.02 21.37 17.87
C SER A 242 -25.04 20.37 16.71
N ASN A 243 -26.23 19.92 16.35
CA ASN A 243 -26.46 19.12 15.17
C ASN A 243 -26.60 20.07 13.96
N HIS A 244 -25.49 20.56 13.40
CA HIS A 244 -25.41 20.98 11.98
C HIS A 244 -24.03 21.39 11.40
N ASN A 245 -22.92 21.39 12.15
CA ASN A 245 -21.60 21.86 11.62
C ASN A 245 -20.44 20.85 11.71
N LEU A 246 -20.69 19.58 12.03
CA LEU A 246 -19.63 18.55 12.12
C LEU A 246 -18.76 18.40 10.85
N PRO A 247 -19.31 18.41 9.62
CA PRO A 247 -18.49 18.28 8.41
C PRO A 247 -17.54 19.47 8.23
N GLN A 248 -17.98 20.68 8.56
CA GLN A 248 -17.16 21.88 8.39
C GLN A 248 -16.05 21.95 9.45
N LYS A 249 -16.34 21.63 10.72
CA LYS A 249 -15.32 21.60 11.79
C LYS A 249 -14.20 20.60 11.47
N GLN A 250 -14.53 19.45 10.88
CA GLN A 250 -13.54 18.47 10.43
C GLN A 250 -12.74 18.97 9.23
N VAL A 251 -13.38 19.63 8.25
CA VAL A 251 -12.66 20.22 7.11
C VAL A 251 -11.72 21.33 7.56
N ASP A 252 -12.17 22.21 8.47
CA ASP A 252 -11.35 23.30 9.01
C ASP A 252 -10.16 22.75 9.81
N GLN A 253 -10.39 21.74 10.66
CA GLN A 253 -9.32 21.04 11.39
C GLN A 253 -8.31 20.40 10.43
N LYS A 254 -8.77 19.75 9.35
CA LYS A 254 -7.88 19.15 8.34
C LYS A 254 -7.05 20.20 7.59
N GLN A 255 -7.62 21.39 7.36
CA GLN A 255 -6.92 22.49 6.70
C GLN A 255 -5.86 23.12 7.61
N ASP A 256 -6.18 23.42 8.88
CA ASP A 256 -5.21 23.95 9.87
C ASP A 256 -4.00 23.01 10.04
N VAL A 257 -4.28 21.72 9.92
CA VAL A 257 -3.34 20.62 10.01
C VAL A 257 -2.40 20.59 8.81
N TYR A 258 -2.93 20.61 7.57
CA TYR A 258 -2.11 20.78 6.36
C TYR A 258 -1.26 22.06 6.43
N ASP A 259 -1.85 23.12 6.98
CA ASP A 259 -1.23 24.41 7.16
C ASP A 259 -0.08 24.40 8.20
N THR A 260 0.07 23.35 9.00
CA THR A 260 1.17 23.23 9.96
C THR A 260 2.44 22.65 9.32
N ILE A 261 2.32 21.84 8.26
CA ILE A 261 3.47 21.25 7.56
C ILE A 261 4.14 22.26 6.61
N TYR A 262 3.34 23.09 5.94
CA TYR A 262 3.85 23.98 4.90
C TYR A 262 3.81 25.44 5.36
N ASP A 263 4.98 26.07 5.41
CA ASP A 263 5.15 27.45 5.86
C ASP A 263 4.29 28.42 5.03
N GLU A 264 3.81 29.50 5.65
CA GLU A 264 2.94 30.50 5.00
C GLU A 264 3.62 31.19 3.81
N GLN A 265 4.95 31.15 3.73
CA GLN A 265 5.71 31.74 2.62
C GLN A 265 5.52 30.99 1.29
N ASP A 266 5.19 29.70 1.35
CA ASP A 266 4.75 28.92 0.18
C ASP A 266 3.26 29.13 -0.12
N ARG A 267 2.56 29.94 0.68
CA ARG A 267 1.15 30.31 0.51
C ARG A 267 0.99 31.77 0.10
N THR A 268 1.58 32.19 -1.01
CA THR A 268 0.99 33.35 -1.70
C THR A 268 -0.42 32.92 -2.16
N PRO A 269 -1.52 33.37 -1.52
CA PRO A 269 -2.84 32.74 -1.65
C PRO A 269 -3.46 32.84 -3.04
N ASP A 270 -2.85 33.65 -3.90
CA ASP A 270 -3.33 33.95 -5.24
C ASP A 270 -2.52 33.25 -6.36
N THR A 271 -1.42 32.54 -6.07
CA THR A 271 -0.49 32.15 -7.16
C THR A 271 0.10 30.75 -7.15
N ILE A 272 0.07 29.97 -6.06
CA ILE A 272 0.61 28.61 -6.10
C ILE A 272 -0.56 27.63 -6.17
N PRO A 273 -0.76 26.93 -7.30
CA PRO A 273 -1.72 25.84 -7.36
C PRO A 273 -1.41 24.84 -6.23
N ILE A 274 -2.42 24.16 -5.69
CA ILE A 274 -2.21 23.12 -4.66
C ILE A 274 -2.64 21.77 -5.25
N GLY A 275 -1.96 20.69 -4.84
CA GLY A 275 -2.22 19.34 -5.30
C GLY A 275 -1.86 19.14 -6.78
N PRO A 276 -2.67 18.39 -7.55
CA PRO A 276 -2.30 17.92 -8.89
C PRO A 276 -2.13 19.05 -9.91
N ASN A 277 -2.61 20.26 -9.61
CA ASN A 277 -2.39 21.43 -10.46
C ASN A 277 -0.93 21.92 -10.45
N THR A 278 -0.14 21.51 -9.44
CA THR A 278 1.31 21.73 -9.42
C THR A 278 2.08 20.65 -10.16
N ALA A 279 1.44 19.51 -10.44
CA ALA A 279 2.10 18.42 -11.13
C ALA A 279 2.48 18.89 -12.53
N HIS A 280 3.77 18.84 -12.82
CA HIS A 280 4.30 19.13 -14.14
C HIS A 280 5.53 18.25 -14.37
N ASN A 281 5.74 17.89 -15.62
CA ASN A 281 6.94 17.20 -16.08
C ASN A 281 7.20 17.63 -17.53
N SER A 282 8.46 17.80 -17.92
CA SER A 282 8.80 18.14 -19.30
C SER A 282 8.60 16.98 -20.27
N ARG A 283 8.41 15.76 -19.75
CA ARG A 283 8.18 14.52 -20.51
C ARG A 283 6.78 14.38 -21.10
N GLY A 284 5.89 15.34 -20.83
CA GLY A 284 4.53 15.39 -21.38
C GLY A 284 3.68 14.18 -20.96
N VAL A 285 3.84 13.71 -19.73
CA VAL A 285 2.91 12.73 -19.12
C VAL A 285 1.74 13.52 -18.53
N GLU A 286 0.54 13.28 -19.05
CA GLU A 286 -0.67 13.98 -18.59
C GLU A 286 -1.01 13.59 -17.14
N THR A 287 -1.32 14.59 -16.31
CA THR A 287 -1.73 14.39 -14.92
C THR A 287 -3.10 13.73 -14.85
N PRO A 288 -3.27 12.59 -14.16
CA PRO A 288 -4.56 11.93 -13.99
C PRO A 288 -5.38 12.64 -12.92
N PHE A 289 -5.89 13.84 -13.20
CA PHE A 289 -6.70 14.62 -12.24
C PHE A 289 -7.87 13.84 -11.63
N PHE A 290 -8.42 12.86 -12.36
CA PHE A 290 -9.47 11.97 -11.84
C PHE A 290 -9.02 11.17 -10.59
N ARG A 291 -7.74 10.76 -10.52
CA ARG A 291 -7.17 9.97 -9.42
C ARG A 291 -6.99 10.78 -8.14
N TYR A 292 -6.85 12.09 -8.27
CA TYR A 292 -6.53 13.00 -7.16
C TYR A 292 -7.77 13.62 -6.50
N ASN A 293 -8.90 12.92 -6.59
CA ASN A 293 -10.11 13.22 -5.83
C ASN A 293 -10.17 12.30 -4.61
N ALA A 294 -10.43 12.84 -3.42
CA ALA A 294 -10.60 12.02 -2.24
C ALA A 294 -11.77 11.02 -2.44
N TRP A 295 -11.67 9.83 -1.86
CA TRP A 295 -12.69 8.78 -1.96
C TRP A 295 -14.10 9.29 -1.65
N SER A 296 -14.25 10.13 -0.62
CA SER A 296 -15.55 10.71 -0.24
C SER A 296 -16.21 11.49 -1.37
N ASP A 297 -15.42 12.01 -2.31
CA ASP A 297 -15.84 12.93 -3.36
C ASP A 297 -16.06 12.22 -4.70
N LEU A 298 -15.71 10.93 -4.80
CA LEU A 298 -15.96 10.12 -5.99
C LEU A 298 -17.46 9.83 -6.15
N SER A 299 -17.92 9.81 -7.41
CA SER A 299 -19.25 9.34 -7.74
C SER A 299 -19.40 7.83 -7.47
N ALA A 300 -20.64 7.37 -7.32
CA ALA A 300 -20.91 5.94 -7.10
C ALA A 300 -20.37 5.04 -8.23
N ASP A 301 -20.44 5.51 -9.48
CA ASP A 301 -19.92 4.78 -10.63
C ASP A 301 -18.39 4.67 -10.60
N VAL A 302 -17.69 5.76 -10.22
CA VAL A 302 -16.23 5.75 -10.07
C VAL A 302 -15.80 4.87 -8.91
N LYS A 303 -16.49 4.92 -7.75
CA LYS A 303 -16.23 4.01 -6.62
C LYS A 303 -16.41 2.56 -7.01
N LYS A 304 -17.42 2.24 -7.81
CA LYS A 304 -17.66 0.89 -8.32
C LYS A 304 -16.49 0.42 -9.19
N LEU A 305 -16.03 1.24 -10.13
CA LEU A 305 -14.86 0.92 -10.96
C LEU A 305 -13.58 0.80 -10.12
N ALA A 306 -13.39 1.70 -9.15
CA ALA A 306 -12.27 1.67 -8.23
C ALA A 306 -12.25 0.37 -7.41
N HIS A 307 -13.40 -0.08 -6.88
CA HIS A 307 -13.51 -1.39 -6.23
C HIS A 307 -13.21 -2.57 -7.17
N GLN A 308 -13.58 -2.48 -8.45
CA GLN A 308 -13.21 -3.50 -9.43
C GLN A 308 -11.71 -3.51 -9.75
N ALA A 309 -11.04 -2.39 -9.53
CA ALA A 309 -9.60 -2.25 -9.56
C ALA A 309 -8.97 -2.42 -8.15
N ASP A 310 -9.70 -3.08 -7.24
CA ASP A 310 -9.29 -3.42 -5.87
C ASP A 310 -8.99 -2.23 -4.92
N TYR A 311 -9.44 -1.03 -5.28
CA TYR A 311 -9.39 0.11 -4.37
C TYR A 311 -10.54 0.10 -3.35
N ASN A 312 -10.22 0.54 -2.14
CA ASN A 312 -11.17 0.93 -1.10
C ASN A 312 -10.92 2.39 -0.68
N GLY A 313 -11.62 2.87 0.35
CA GLY A 313 -11.50 4.26 0.80
C GLY A 313 -10.09 4.64 1.22
N LYS A 314 -9.43 3.79 2.00
CA LYS A 314 -8.05 4.02 2.44
C LYS A 314 -7.05 3.82 1.31
N THR A 315 -7.12 2.70 0.56
CA THR A 315 -6.12 2.44 -0.49
C THR A 315 -6.22 3.43 -1.65
N TRP A 316 -7.42 3.94 -1.95
CA TRP A 316 -7.56 5.05 -2.90
C TRP A 316 -6.92 6.34 -2.36
N ASN A 317 -7.20 6.71 -1.10
CA ASN A 317 -6.69 7.95 -0.52
C ASN A 317 -5.22 7.89 -0.10
N SER A 318 -4.64 6.70 0.00
CA SER A 318 -3.22 6.47 0.14
C SER A 318 -2.57 6.43 -1.25
N LEU A 319 -1.37 6.98 -1.38
CA LEU A 319 -0.69 7.12 -2.67
C LEU A 319 0.41 6.07 -2.87
N ASP A 320 0.73 5.29 -1.85
CA ASP A 320 1.85 4.33 -1.85
C ASP A 320 1.39 2.87 -1.71
N THR A 321 0.17 2.56 -2.16
CA THR A 321 -0.36 1.19 -2.05
C THR A 321 0.05 0.28 -3.20
N GLU A 322 0.34 0.86 -4.37
CA GLU A 322 0.61 0.10 -5.59
C GLU A 322 2.10 -0.10 -5.81
N LYS A 323 2.49 -1.33 -6.12
CA LYS A 323 3.89 -1.71 -6.34
C LYS A 323 4.13 -2.49 -7.63
N MET A 324 3.07 -2.85 -8.33
CA MET A 324 3.14 -3.58 -9.59
C MET A 324 3.04 -2.61 -10.77
N ASP A 325 3.82 -2.86 -11.81
CA ASP A 325 3.68 -2.16 -13.08
C ASP A 325 2.37 -2.54 -13.78
N PHE A 326 1.98 -1.70 -14.74
CA PHE A 326 0.67 -1.79 -15.38
C PHE A 326 0.52 -3.04 -16.24
N GLU A 327 1.61 -3.46 -16.89
CA GLU A 327 1.68 -4.65 -17.73
C GLU A 327 1.53 -5.92 -16.90
N THR A 328 2.26 -6.03 -15.78
CA THR A 328 2.17 -7.14 -14.83
C THR A 328 0.75 -7.29 -14.30
N ILE A 329 0.08 -6.19 -13.94
CA ILE A 329 -1.34 -6.23 -13.55
C ILE A 329 -2.21 -6.77 -14.70
N GLY A 330 -1.92 -6.39 -15.95
CA GLY A 330 -2.63 -6.91 -17.12
C GLY A 330 -2.43 -8.41 -17.36
N GLU A 331 -1.27 -8.95 -17.00
CA GLU A 331 -0.94 -10.37 -17.13
C GLU A 331 -1.50 -11.22 -15.99
N GLU A 332 -1.36 -10.74 -14.75
CA GLU A 332 -1.77 -11.46 -13.54
C GLU A 332 -3.27 -11.31 -13.25
N ASP A 333 -3.82 -10.10 -13.40
CA ASP A 333 -5.20 -9.74 -13.05
C ASP A 333 -5.90 -8.94 -14.16
N PRO A 334 -6.26 -9.58 -15.29
CA PRO A 334 -6.83 -8.89 -16.46
C PRO A 334 -8.14 -8.16 -16.15
N GLU A 335 -8.90 -8.58 -15.13
CA GLU A 335 -10.12 -7.89 -14.70
C GLU A 335 -9.82 -6.55 -14.01
N ILE A 336 -8.80 -6.52 -13.13
CA ILE A 336 -8.31 -5.29 -12.49
C ILE A 336 -7.77 -4.34 -13.55
N HIS A 337 -6.95 -4.84 -14.47
CA HIS A 337 -6.41 -4.03 -15.57
C HIS A 337 -7.51 -3.39 -16.43
N VAL A 338 -8.58 -4.12 -16.77
CA VAL A 338 -9.74 -3.56 -17.49
C VAL A 338 -10.41 -2.45 -16.68
N ALA A 339 -10.58 -2.61 -15.36
CA ALA A 339 -11.15 -1.58 -14.50
C ALA A 339 -10.26 -0.33 -14.43
N LEU A 340 -8.94 -0.49 -14.35
CA LEU A 340 -7.97 0.62 -14.38
C LEU A 340 -8.04 1.40 -15.70
N VAL A 341 -8.09 0.70 -16.85
CA VAL A 341 -8.28 1.36 -18.15
C VAL A 341 -9.62 2.10 -18.20
N GLN A 342 -10.70 1.53 -17.64
CA GLN A 342 -12.01 2.19 -17.57
C GLN A 342 -12.02 3.43 -16.67
N LEU A 343 -11.20 3.46 -15.62
CA LEU A 343 -10.98 4.66 -14.80
C LEU A 343 -10.25 5.77 -15.56
N GLY A 344 -9.52 5.42 -16.63
CA GLY A 344 -8.75 6.35 -17.46
C GLY A 344 -7.24 6.23 -17.30
N PHE A 345 -6.75 5.18 -16.63
CA PHE A 345 -5.32 4.92 -16.57
C PHE A 345 -4.78 4.42 -17.92
N THR A 346 -3.53 4.78 -18.17
CA THR A 346 -2.68 4.22 -19.23
C THR A 346 -1.37 3.80 -18.59
N ALA A 347 -0.61 2.89 -19.21
CA ALA A 347 0.71 2.47 -18.70
C ALA A 347 1.61 3.68 -18.35
N LYS A 348 1.78 4.62 -19.30
CA LYS A 348 2.59 5.83 -19.09
C LYS A 348 2.13 6.67 -17.89
N VAL A 349 0.81 6.79 -17.67
CA VAL A 349 0.26 7.53 -16.53
C VAL A 349 0.46 6.76 -15.23
N TRP A 350 0.26 5.44 -15.25
CA TRP A 350 0.47 4.56 -14.10
C TRP A 350 1.92 4.60 -13.64
N ASP A 351 2.86 4.37 -14.55
CA ASP A 351 4.29 4.38 -14.25
C ASP A 351 4.74 5.70 -13.65
N CYS A 352 4.23 6.81 -14.18
CA CYS A 352 4.63 8.13 -13.70
C CYS A 352 3.95 8.50 -12.37
N TYR A 353 2.61 8.45 -12.32
CA TYR A 353 1.84 9.07 -11.24
C TYR A 353 1.37 8.12 -10.14
N MET A 354 1.45 6.81 -10.36
CA MET A 354 1.02 5.79 -9.39
C MET A 354 2.21 5.14 -8.71
N ILE A 355 3.17 4.66 -9.50
CA ILE A 355 4.31 3.92 -8.96
C ILE A 355 5.63 4.70 -9.05
N HIS A 356 5.64 5.85 -9.74
CA HIS A 356 6.84 6.68 -9.95
C HIS A 356 8.04 5.89 -10.50
N TYR A 357 7.79 4.89 -11.35
CA TYR A 357 8.80 3.96 -11.88
C TYR A 357 9.52 3.12 -10.80
N ARG A 358 9.00 3.02 -9.57
CA ARG A 358 9.66 2.28 -8.48
C ARG A 358 9.67 0.76 -8.67
N SER A 359 8.90 0.22 -9.61
CA SER A 359 8.96 -1.20 -9.98
C SER A 359 10.03 -1.52 -11.02
N TYR A 360 10.65 -0.49 -11.63
CA TYR A 360 11.61 -0.69 -12.71
C TYR A 360 12.98 -1.08 -12.15
N GLU A 361 13.71 -1.93 -12.86
CA GLU A 361 15.13 -2.13 -12.60
C GLU A 361 15.93 -0.86 -12.90
N TRP A 362 17.08 -0.67 -12.26
CA TRP A 362 17.91 0.52 -12.46
C TRP A 362 18.27 0.77 -13.94
N GLY A 363 18.48 -0.31 -14.72
CA GLY A 363 18.71 -0.24 -16.15
C GLY A 363 17.49 0.22 -16.95
N GLU A 364 16.29 -0.21 -16.56
CA GLU A 364 15.03 0.15 -17.23
C GLU A 364 14.67 1.62 -17.00
N LEU A 365 15.04 2.20 -15.85
CA LEU A 365 14.92 3.65 -15.60
C LEU A 365 15.65 4.48 -16.67
N LYS A 366 16.78 3.97 -17.19
CA LYS A 366 17.54 4.65 -18.24
C LYS A 366 16.79 4.60 -19.57
N ASP A 367 16.21 3.45 -19.90
CA ASP A 367 15.43 3.26 -21.12
C ASP A 367 14.13 4.09 -21.08
N ALA A 368 13.53 4.24 -19.91
CA ALA A 368 12.41 5.16 -19.66
C ALA A 368 12.82 6.65 -19.61
N GLY A 369 14.12 6.95 -19.63
CA GLY A 369 14.65 8.31 -19.62
C GLY A 369 14.44 9.05 -18.28
N VAL A 370 14.40 8.32 -17.16
CA VAL A 370 14.18 8.88 -15.81
C VAL A 370 15.32 8.65 -14.82
N GLN A 371 16.27 7.76 -15.14
CA GLN A 371 17.38 7.42 -14.25
C GLN A 371 18.15 8.65 -13.75
N GLN A 372 18.35 9.66 -14.60
CA GLN A 372 19.07 10.87 -14.22
C GLN A 372 18.38 11.67 -13.12
N TYR A 373 17.04 11.62 -13.02
CA TYR A 373 16.30 12.32 -11.98
C TYR A 373 16.42 11.62 -10.63
N TYR A 374 16.40 10.28 -10.64
CA TYR A 374 16.73 9.49 -9.46
C TYR A 374 18.18 9.74 -8.99
N ALA A 375 19.13 9.83 -9.93
CA ALA A 375 20.51 10.19 -9.61
C ALA A 375 20.64 11.60 -9.00
N THR A 376 19.85 12.57 -9.45
CA THR A 376 19.78 13.91 -8.83
C THR A 376 19.23 13.86 -7.40
N LEU A 377 18.29 12.97 -7.12
CA LEU A 377 17.83 12.67 -5.77
C LEU A 377 18.88 11.91 -4.94
N GLY A 378 19.99 11.48 -5.54
CA GLY A 378 21.09 10.81 -4.85
C GLY A 378 21.00 9.29 -4.85
N TRP A 379 20.03 8.71 -5.56
CA TRP A 379 19.98 7.27 -5.77
C TRP A 379 21.14 6.79 -6.62
N THR A 380 21.66 5.62 -6.27
CA THR A 380 22.63 4.86 -7.07
C THR A 380 22.03 3.50 -7.43
N GLU A 381 22.67 2.78 -8.35
CA GLU A 381 22.29 1.39 -8.64
C GLU A 381 22.32 0.53 -7.37
N ASP A 382 23.40 0.66 -6.57
CA ASP A 382 23.55 -0.07 -5.32
C ASP A 382 22.40 0.26 -4.34
N SER A 383 22.05 1.54 -4.16
CA SER A 383 20.95 1.89 -3.23
C SER A 383 19.58 1.52 -3.78
N TRP A 384 19.39 1.52 -5.11
CA TRP A 384 18.15 1.10 -5.77
C TRP A 384 17.91 -0.40 -5.65
N ASN A 385 18.97 -1.19 -5.70
CA ASN A 385 18.92 -2.65 -5.58
C ASN A 385 19.02 -3.14 -4.12
N ASP A 386 18.81 -2.25 -3.14
CA ASP A 386 18.94 -2.52 -1.70
C ASP A 386 20.32 -3.07 -1.29
N GLU A 387 21.37 -2.80 -2.08
CA GLU A 387 22.77 -3.16 -1.78
C GLU A 387 23.49 -2.07 -0.96
N ALA A 388 22.90 -0.88 -0.88
CA ALA A 388 23.34 0.24 -0.05
C ALA A 388 22.14 0.94 0.61
N ASP A 389 22.41 1.76 1.63
CA ASP A 389 21.37 2.57 2.26
C ASP A 389 20.74 3.55 1.24
N PRO A 390 19.42 3.77 1.31
CA PRO A 390 18.75 4.75 0.45
C PRO A 390 19.30 6.17 0.70
N PRO A 391 19.21 7.07 -0.30
CA PRO A 391 19.69 8.43 -0.14
C PRO A 391 18.87 9.19 0.92
N ALA A 392 19.48 10.20 1.53
CA ALA A 392 18.83 11.01 2.56
C ALA A 392 17.53 11.68 2.08
N THR A 393 17.34 11.87 0.77
CA THR A 393 16.10 12.41 0.20
C THR A 393 14.91 11.47 0.37
N ASP A 394 15.12 10.15 0.44
CA ASP A 394 14.03 9.16 0.56
C ASP A 394 13.18 9.39 1.82
N GLY A 395 13.83 9.82 2.92
CA GLY A 395 13.17 10.19 4.17
C GLY A 395 12.91 11.68 4.37
N ALA A 396 13.16 12.53 3.38
CA ALA A 396 13.02 13.98 3.48
C ALA A 396 11.61 14.45 3.05
N TYR A 397 11.10 15.51 3.69
CA TYR A 397 9.89 16.18 3.22
C TYR A 397 10.19 17.09 2.02
N TRP A 398 9.16 17.41 1.25
CA TRP A 398 9.27 18.27 0.06
C TRP A 398 9.99 19.61 0.33
N PRO A 399 9.72 20.36 1.42
CA PRO A 399 10.41 21.61 1.70
C PRO A 399 11.91 21.45 2.03
N ASP A 400 12.33 20.24 2.42
CA ASP A 400 13.73 19.93 2.74
C ASP A 400 14.54 19.55 1.49
N LEU A 401 13.86 19.31 0.36
CA LEU A 401 14.51 19.14 -0.93
C LEU A 401 15.07 20.47 -1.44
N SER A 402 16.28 20.42 -2.00
CA SER A 402 16.77 21.53 -2.81
C SER A 402 15.90 21.73 -4.06
N GLN A 403 15.94 22.92 -4.65
CA GLN A 403 15.19 23.19 -5.88
C GLN A 403 15.52 22.19 -7.00
N GLU A 404 16.79 21.81 -7.16
CA GLU A 404 17.21 20.83 -8.17
C GLU A 404 16.60 19.44 -7.91
N GLN A 405 16.45 19.05 -6.63
CA GLN A 405 15.79 17.80 -6.24
C GLN A 405 14.27 17.88 -6.43
N GLN A 406 13.64 19.01 -6.13
CA GLN A 406 12.21 19.21 -6.42
C GLN A 406 11.93 19.14 -7.92
N ASP A 407 12.76 19.79 -8.75
CA ASP A 407 12.66 19.73 -10.21
C ASP A 407 12.82 18.29 -10.72
N ALA A 408 13.77 17.52 -10.17
CA ALA A 408 13.91 16.10 -10.48
C ALA A 408 12.70 15.26 -10.03
N ALA A 409 12.15 15.54 -8.86
CA ALA A 409 10.94 14.88 -8.35
C ALA A 409 9.73 15.16 -9.26
N TYR A 410 9.56 16.40 -9.73
CA TYR A 410 8.56 16.76 -10.74
C TYR A 410 8.71 15.96 -12.03
N GLU A 411 9.95 15.79 -12.49
CA GLU A 411 10.22 14.96 -13.66
C GLU A 411 9.89 13.48 -13.45
N LEU A 412 9.86 13.00 -12.21
CA LEU A 412 9.36 11.68 -11.79
C LEU A 412 7.86 11.67 -11.48
N CYS A 413 7.13 12.73 -11.86
CA CYS A 413 5.70 12.95 -11.60
C CYS A 413 5.32 13.02 -10.12
N TYR A 414 6.29 13.22 -9.23
CA TYR A 414 5.98 13.67 -7.89
C TYR A 414 5.53 15.12 -7.91
N PHE A 415 4.66 15.45 -6.98
CA PHE A 415 4.44 16.80 -6.52
C PHE A 415 4.37 16.74 -5.00
N ARG A 416 4.36 17.90 -4.35
CA ARG A 416 4.49 18.01 -2.89
C ARG A 416 3.70 16.97 -2.10
N GLU A 417 2.40 16.87 -2.33
CA GLU A 417 1.55 15.96 -1.58
C GLU A 417 1.79 14.48 -1.89
N THR A 418 2.21 14.12 -3.11
CA THR A 418 2.55 12.73 -3.43
C THR A 418 3.93 12.35 -2.91
N TRP A 419 4.87 13.28 -2.90
CA TRP A 419 6.19 13.09 -2.31
C TRP A 419 6.08 12.88 -0.79
N ASP A 420 5.33 13.73 -0.12
CA ASP A 420 5.13 13.67 1.34
C ASP A 420 4.15 12.56 1.77
N GLU A 421 3.58 11.82 0.81
CA GLU A 421 2.59 10.76 1.02
C GLU A 421 1.39 11.21 1.87
N VAL A 422 1.00 12.48 1.74
CA VAL A 422 -0.15 13.01 2.48
C VAL A 422 -1.40 12.36 1.92
N SER A 423 -2.19 11.72 2.79
CA SER A 423 -3.45 11.10 2.35
C SER A 423 -4.38 12.14 1.73
N MET A 424 -5.00 11.81 0.59
CA MET A 424 -5.85 12.73 -0.17
C MET A 424 -7.04 13.28 0.62
N GLN A 425 -7.46 12.58 1.66
CA GLN A 425 -8.53 13.04 2.55
C GLN A 425 -8.16 14.30 3.36
N PHE A 426 -6.87 14.66 3.41
CA PHE A 426 -6.32 15.83 4.10
C PHE A 426 -5.89 16.92 3.13
N TRP A 427 -6.09 16.73 1.82
CA TRP A 427 -5.71 17.73 0.84
C TRP A 427 -6.66 18.92 0.90
N PRO A 428 -6.15 20.15 0.72
CA PRO A 428 -6.98 21.33 0.62
C PRO A 428 -8.00 21.16 -0.49
N ARG A 429 -9.29 21.30 -0.16
CA ARG A 429 -10.37 21.29 -1.15
C ARG A 429 -10.35 22.60 -1.91
N THR A 430 -9.54 22.67 -2.96
CA THR A 430 -9.58 23.83 -3.85
C THR A 430 -10.87 23.80 -4.66
N THR A 431 -11.47 24.97 -4.92
CA THR A 431 -12.69 25.09 -5.72
C THR A 431 -12.50 24.59 -7.17
N VAL A 432 -11.25 24.59 -7.66
CA VAL A 432 -10.86 24.10 -8.99
C VAL A 432 -10.77 22.58 -9.08
N ASN A 433 -10.62 21.87 -7.97
CA ASN A 433 -10.72 20.41 -7.92
C ASN A 433 -12.16 19.94 -7.74
N SER A 434 -13.16 20.82 -7.89
CA SER A 434 -14.56 20.40 -7.87
C SER A 434 -14.80 19.40 -9.01
N PRO A 435 -15.26 18.16 -8.70
CA PRO A 435 -15.55 17.15 -9.71
C PRO A 435 -16.47 17.66 -10.83
N VAL A 436 -17.27 18.69 -10.54
CA VAL A 436 -18.18 19.34 -11.50
C VAL A 436 -17.44 20.13 -12.58
N GLU A 437 -16.36 20.84 -12.26
CA GLU A 437 -15.59 21.59 -13.27
C GLU A 437 -14.68 20.66 -14.07
N TYR A 438 -14.02 19.72 -13.39
CA TYR A 438 -13.23 18.71 -14.08
C TYR A 438 -14.07 17.84 -15.03
N ALA A 439 -15.23 17.33 -14.57
CA ALA A 439 -16.10 16.53 -15.44
C ALA A 439 -16.61 17.33 -16.65
N LYS A 440 -16.83 18.64 -16.50
CA LYS A 440 -17.19 19.51 -17.63
C LYS A 440 -16.05 19.66 -18.62
N ASP A 441 -14.82 19.83 -18.14
CA ASP A 441 -13.67 20.02 -19.02
C ASP A 441 -13.24 18.70 -19.67
N TYR A 442 -13.21 17.61 -18.92
CA TYR A 442 -12.92 16.26 -19.43
C TYR A 442 -13.95 15.83 -20.50
N ALA A 443 -15.26 16.03 -20.25
CA ALA A 443 -16.29 15.73 -21.25
C ALA A 443 -16.16 16.59 -22.51
N LYS A 444 -15.57 17.78 -22.41
CA LYS A 444 -15.35 18.70 -23.52
C LYS A 444 -14.10 18.34 -24.32
N THR A 445 -13.03 17.87 -23.67
CA THR A 445 -11.77 17.48 -24.31
C THR A 445 -11.75 16.04 -24.81
N HIS A 446 -12.59 15.16 -24.24
CA HIS A 446 -12.67 13.74 -24.57
C HIS A 446 -14.07 13.31 -25.03
N PRO A 447 -14.63 13.87 -26.12
CA PRO A 447 -15.98 13.52 -26.61
C PRO A 447 -16.11 12.03 -27.02
N ALA A 448 -15.00 11.35 -27.30
CA ALA A 448 -14.97 9.94 -27.69
C ALA A 448 -15.27 8.98 -26.52
N SER A 449 -14.86 9.29 -25.29
CA SER A 449 -15.11 8.43 -24.11
C SER A 449 -16.57 8.50 -23.66
N ALA A 450 -17.23 9.65 -23.80
CA ALA A 450 -18.69 9.77 -23.63
C ALA A 450 -19.49 8.96 -24.68
N SER A 451 -18.88 8.67 -25.83
CA SER A 451 -19.48 7.90 -26.92
C SER A 451 -19.25 6.38 -26.78
N GLY A 452 -18.23 5.95 -26.01
CA GLY A 452 -17.90 4.54 -25.80
C GLY A 452 -19.02 3.75 -25.11
N ALA A 453 -19.71 4.35 -24.14
CA ALA A 453 -20.90 3.76 -23.52
C ALA A 453 -22.03 3.52 -24.55
N VAL A 454 -22.15 4.38 -25.57
CA VAL A 454 -23.13 4.22 -26.65
C VAL A 454 -22.69 3.13 -27.63
N VAL A 455 -21.40 3.03 -27.95
CA VAL A 455 -20.87 2.03 -28.90
C VAL A 455 -20.93 0.61 -28.33
N ILE A 456 -20.63 0.40 -27.04
CA ILE A 456 -20.77 -0.93 -26.41
C ILE A 456 -22.25 -1.36 -26.39
N THR A 457 -23.16 -0.44 -26.08
CA THR A 457 -24.61 -0.72 -26.10
C THR A 457 -25.11 -1.05 -27.52
N ILE A 458 -24.63 -0.34 -28.54
CA ILE A 458 -24.96 -0.60 -29.94
C ILE A 458 -24.38 -1.93 -30.42
N THR A 459 -23.16 -2.29 -30.02
CA THR A 459 -22.52 -3.56 -30.45
C THR A 459 -23.20 -4.77 -29.79
N VAL A 460 -23.61 -4.66 -28.53
CA VAL A 460 -24.42 -5.67 -27.82
C VAL A 460 -25.83 -5.77 -28.42
N LEU A 461 -26.47 -4.64 -28.78
CA LEU A 461 -27.77 -4.64 -29.46
C LEU A 461 -27.69 -5.23 -30.88
N ILE A 462 -26.63 -4.95 -31.64
CA ILE A 462 -26.39 -5.54 -32.97
C ILE A 462 -26.09 -7.04 -32.83
N GLY A 463 -25.30 -7.46 -31.84
CA GLY A 463 -25.07 -8.86 -31.51
C GLY A 463 -26.35 -9.60 -31.12
N LEU A 464 -27.21 -8.98 -30.31
CA LEU A 464 -28.53 -9.52 -29.93
C LEU A 464 -29.49 -9.58 -31.13
N LEU A 465 -29.47 -8.59 -32.02
CA LEU A 465 -30.27 -8.59 -33.25
C LEU A 465 -29.78 -9.67 -34.23
N PHE A 466 -28.47 -9.90 -34.35
CA PHE A 466 -27.91 -10.99 -35.15
C PHE A 466 -28.20 -12.37 -34.54
N CYS A 467 -28.12 -12.52 -33.21
CA CYS A 467 -28.57 -13.74 -32.53
C CYS A 467 -30.06 -14.01 -32.74
N CYS A 468 -30.90 -12.98 -32.66
CA CYS A 468 -32.35 -13.12 -32.90
C CYS A 468 -32.65 -13.48 -34.37
N ALA A 469 -31.94 -12.88 -35.32
CA ALA A 469 -32.06 -13.21 -36.75
C ALA A 469 -31.56 -14.63 -37.10
N CYS A 470 -30.50 -15.11 -36.42
CA CYS A 470 -30.01 -16.48 -36.56
C CYS A 470 -30.96 -17.51 -35.93
N CYS A 471 -31.56 -17.21 -34.77
CA CYS A 471 -32.57 -18.09 -34.14
C CYS A 471 -33.88 -18.17 -34.95
N CYS A 472 -34.30 -17.10 -35.64
CA CYS A 472 -35.49 -17.13 -36.49
C CYS A 472 -35.31 -17.95 -37.79
N LYS A 473 -34.07 -18.18 -38.25
CA LYS A 473 -33.79 -19.00 -39.44
C LYS A 473 -33.81 -20.51 -39.17
N PHE A 474 -33.73 -20.94 -37.92
CA PHE A 474 -33.71 -22.37 -37.54
C PHE A 474 -35.09 -22.99 -37.28
N LEU A 475 -36.19 -22.23 -37.38
CA LEU A 475 -37.54 -22.76 -37.19
C LEU A 475 -38.21 -23.34 -38.45
N PHE A 476 -37.50 -23.42 -39.58
CA PHE A 476 -38.03 -23.98 -40.84
C PHE A 476 -37.10 -24.98 -41.52
N PHE A 477 -36.58 -25.99 -40.80
CA PHE A 477 -36.10 -27.21 -41.46
C PHE A 477 -36.43 -28.46 -40.63
N PRO A 478 -37.06 -29.50 -41.22
CA PRO A 478 -37.29 -30.75 -40.53
C PRO A 478 -35.99 -31.53 -40.37
N SER A 479 -35.83 -32.05 -39.16
CA SER A 479 -34.78 -32.90 -38.63
C SER A 479 -34.44 -34.15 -39.48
N THR A 480 -33.15 -34.41 -39.66
CA THR A 480 -32.59 -35.77 -39.73
C THR A 480 -31.24 -35.83 -39.01
N PRO A 481 -30.91 -36.89 -38.25
CA PRO A 481 -29.70 -36.97 -37.46
C PRO A 481 -28.59 -37.68 -38.23
N GLN A 482 -27.39 -37.09 -38.26
CA GLN A 482 -26.15 -37.81 -38.54
C GLN A 482 -25.09 -37.36 -37.53
N VAL A 483 -24.72 -38.32 -36.69
CA VAL A 483 -23.58 -38.26 -35.77
C VAL A 483 -22.31 -38.30 -36.60
N THR A 484 -21.46 -37.29 -36.51
CA THR A 484 -20.01 -37.46 -36.77
C THR A 484 -19.19 -36.67 -35.76
N THR A 485 -18.24 -37.37 -35.17
CA THR A 485 -17.17 -36.91 -34.29
C THR A 485 -16.01 -36.35 -35.09
N ALA A 486 -15.64 -35.10 -34.88
CA ALA A 486 -14.32 -34.46 -35.11
C ALA A 486 -14.50 -32.94 -34.92
N SER A 487 -13.55 -32.12 -34.49
CA SER A 487 -12.27 -32.27 -33.80
C SER A 487 -11.96 -30.91 -33.18
N ARG A 488 -11.36 -30.91 -32.00
CA ARG A 488 -10.95 -29.75 -31.20
C ARG A 488 -9.74 -29.05 -31.87
N LYS A 489 -9.97 -28.08 -32.74
CA LYS A 489 -8.99 -27.09 -33.24
C LYS A 489 -9.78 -25.94 -33.84
N ASP A 490 -9.98 -24.84 -33.10
CA ASP A 490 -10.37 -23.51 -33.62
C ASP A 490 -10.48 -22.47 -32.47
N LEU A 491 -9.52 -22.46 -31.53
CA LEU A 491 -9.48 -21.49 -30.43
C LEU A 491 -8.09 -20.85 -30.25
N GLU A 492 -7.38 -20.59 -31.36
CA GLU A 492 -6.07 -19.92 -31.38
C GLU A 492 -6.01 -18.74 -32.37
N MET A 493 -7.12 -18.05 -32.64
CA MET A 493 -7.14 -16.93 -33.57
C MET A 493 -7.60 -15.65 -32.88
N TYR A 494 -6.82 -15.16 -31.90
CA TYR A 494 -6.68 -13.74 -31.52
C TYR A 494 -5.48 -13.60 -30.56
N ARG A 495 -4.26 -13.65 -31.11
CA ARG A 495 -3.08 -13.00 -30.52
C ARG A 495 -2.60 -11.98 -31.55
N TYR A 496 -2.75 -10.71 -31.23
CA TYR A 496 -2.04 -9.62 -31.91
C TYR A 496 -0.72 -9.47 -31.14
N ASP A 497 0.41 -9.70 -31.81
CA ASP A 497 1.75 -9.54 -31.25
C ASP A 497 2.44 -8.42 -32.03
N GLU A 498 2.60 -7.25 -31.42
CA GLU A 498 3.27 -6.09 -31.99
C GLU A 498 4.81 -6.21 -31.98
N ARG A 499 5.39 -7.33 -31.52
CA ARG A 499 6.84 -7.47 -31.37
C ARG A 499 7.61 -7.94 -32.61
N ASP A 500 6.95 -8.32 -33.70
CA ASP A 500 7.63 -8.96 -34.86
C ASP A 500 8.10 -8.00 -35.97
N ILE A 501 7.83 -6.70 -35.90
CA ILE A 501 8.28 -5.74 -36.93
C ILE A 501 9.70 -5.20 -36.64
N HIS A 502 10.16 -5.25 -35.40
CA HIS A 502 11.48 -4.68 -35.03
C HIS A 502 12.67 -5.64 -35.22
N ALA A 503 12.45 -6.96 -35.36
CA ALA A 503 13.53 -7.95 -35.30
C ALA A 503 14.08 -8.43 -36.65
N GLN A 504 13.49 -8.03 -37.79
CA GLN A 504 13.85 -8.59 -39.10
C GLN A 504 14.71 -7.68 -40.00
N VAL A 505 15.06 -6.47 -39.55
CA VAL A 505 15.90 -5.52 -40.31
C VAL A 505 17.38 -5.53 -39.89
N TYR A 506 17.74 -6.16 -38.76
CA TYR A 506 19.10 -6.05 -38.17
C TYR A 506 20.02 -7.26 -38.35
N ARG A 507 19.74 -8.17 -39.29
CA ARG A 507 20.51 -9.43 -39.37
C ARG A 507 21.45 -9.64 -40.56
N ASP A 508 21.59 -8.71 -41.49
CA ASP A 508 22.58 -8.86 -42.57
C ASP A 508 23.44 -7.59 -42.77
N ASP A 509 24.75 -7.77 -42.58
CA ASP A 509 25.89 -6.95 -43.05
C ASP A 509 26.49 -5.88 -42.10
N PRO A 510 27.66 -6.16 -41.45
CA PRO A 510 28.40 -5.19 -40.65
C PRO A 510 29.48 -4.51 -41.51
N ALA A 511 29.09 -3.63 -42.41
CA ALA A 511 30.00 -2.68 -43.02
C ALA A 511 29.23 -1.48 -43.59
N ILE A 512 29.78 -0.28 -43.38
CA ILE A 512 29.35 1.03 -43.90
C ILE A 512 28.49 1.84 -42.92
N ILE A 513 29.16 2.52 -41.99
CA ILE A 513 28.73 3.84 -41.50
C ILE A 513 29.91 4.79 -41.56
N THR A 514 29.94 5.60 -42.62
CA THR A 514 30.32 7.02 -42.60
C THR A 514 29.54 7.66 -43.76
N ASP A 515 28.46 8.41 -43.48
CA ASP A 515 28.08 9.69 -44.12
C ASP A 515 26.60 10.08 -43.82
N ASP A 516 26.39 11.37 -43.50
CA ASP A 516 25.16 12.01 -42.99
C ASP A 516 24.19 12.47 -44.10
N SER A 517 23.67 11.55 -44.92
CA SER A 517 22.79 11.97 -46.05
C SER A 517 21.51 11.16 -46.28
N ASN A 518 20.91 10.54 -45.26
CA ASN A 518 19.72 9.68 -45.44
C ASN A 518 18.42 10.14 -44.74
N SER A 519 18.36 11.31 -44.11
CA SER A 519 17.10 11.78 -43.49
C SER A 519 16.00 12.15 -44.52
N ALA A 520 16.36 12.43 -45.77
CA ALA A 520 15.42 12.86 -46.81
C ALA A 520 14.75 11.70 -47.58
N LYS A 521 15.23 10.45 -47.45
CA LYS A 521 14.63 9.28 -48.15
C LYS A 521 13.65 8.50 -47.29
N PHE A 522 13.63 8.76 -45.99
CA PHE A 522 12.73 8.08 -45.04
C PHE A 522 11.31 8.67 -45.09
N THR A 523 11.18 9.95 -45.42
CA THR A 523 9.88 10.65 -45.48
C THR A 523 9.06 10.23 -46.70
N ASP A 524 9.70 10.03 -47.86
CA ASP A 524 9.01 9.60 -49.10
C ASP A 524 8.50 8.15 -49.02
N ALA A 525 9.19 7.26 -48.29
CA ALA A 525 8.77 5.86 -48.13
C ALA A 525 7.57 5.68 -47.18
N VAL A 526 7.39 6.60 -46.22
CA VAL A 526 6.28 6.57 -45.27
C VAL A 526 4.99 7.12 -45.91
N GLU A 527 5.07 8.10 -46.82
CA GLU A 527 3.89 8.59 -47.56
C GLU A 527 3.36 7.56 -48.58
N ASP A 528 4.24 6.81 -49.26
CA ASP A 528 3.82 5.77 -50.22
C ASP A 528 3.16 4.55 -49.55
N PHE A 529 3.48 4.25 -48.28
CA PHE A 529 2.82 3.19 -47.52
C PHE A 529 1.43 3.61 -47.01
N ALA A 530 1.26 4.90 -46.66
CA ALA A 530 -0.02 5.45 -46.20
C ALA A 530 -1.06 5.59 -47.32
N ILE A 531 -0.63 5.80 -48.56
CA ILE A 531 -1.53 5.92 -49.73
C ILE A 531 -2.05 4.55 -50.18
N ASN A 532 -1.22 3.50 -50.12
CA ASN A 532 -1.63 2.16 -50.59
C ASN A 532 -2.59 1.43 -49.62
N ASN A 533 -2.61 1.78 -48.34
CA ASN A 533 -3.56 1.18 -47.38
C ASN A 533 -4.95 1.87 -47.33
N LYS A 534 -5.11 3.05 -47.95
CA LYS A 534 -6.43 3.71 -48.09
C LYS A 534 -7.30 3.14 -49.22
N ALA A 535 -6.75 2.33 -50.10
CA ALA A 535 -7.49 1.76 -51.24
C ALA A 535 -8.15 0.40 -50.94
N SER A 536 -7.94 -0.18 -49.75
CA SER A 536 -8.50 -1.49 -49.40
C SER A 536 -9.63 -1.45 -48.36
N ILE A 537 -10.10 -0.25 -48.01
CA ILE A 537 -11.30 -0.02 -47.18
C ILE A 537 -12.14 1.10 -47.82
N VAL A 538 -12.80 0.76 -48.94
CA VAL A 538 -14.03 1.38 -49.46
C VAL A 538 -14.87 0.30 -50.11
#